data_AF-A0A9E4CRV5-F1
#
_entry.id   AF-A0A9E4CRV5-F1
#
_cell.length_a   1.000
_cell.length_b   1.000
_cell.length_c   1.000
_cell.angle_alpha   90.00
_cell.angle_beta   90.00
_cell.angle_gamma   90.00
#
_symmetry.space_group_name_H-M   'P 1'
#
loop_
_entity.id
_entity.type
_entity.pdbx_description
1 polymer ?
#
loop_
_entity_poly.entity_id
_entity_poly.type
_entity_poly.pdbx_seq_one_letter_code
_entity_poly.pdbx_strand_id
1 'polypeptide(L)'
;IDLPHFPADDLDPARSGGDLCVQACADDPQVAFHAVRNLARIGFGVVSLRWSQLGFGRTSSTSTSQATPRNLFGFKDGTANIKAEEVEELDTHVWVQPGDDPGAEWLAGGSYLVARRINMHIETWDRTSLAEQETIVG
;
A
#
# COMPACT_ATOMS: atom_id res chain seq x y z
N ILE A 1 -9.01 12.14 10.72
CA ILE A 1 -10.28 11.76 10.05
C ILE A 1 -10.25 10.25 9.88
N ASP A 2 -11.31 9.56 10.30
CA ASP A 2 -11.43 8.11 10.09
C ASP A 2 -12.04 7.83 8.72
N LEU A 3 -11.67 6.70 8.12
CA LEU A 3 -12.27 6.26 6.87
C LEU A 3 -13.76 5.94 7.09
N PRO A 4 -14.65 6.38 6.19
CA PRO A 4 -16.05 5.99 6.26
C PRO A 4 -16.20 4.49 5.94
N HIS A 5 -17.37 3.95 6.27
CA HIS A 5 -17.75 2.62 5.78
C HIS A 5 -17.93 2.65 4.26
N PHE A 6 -17.37 1.65 3.57
CA PHE A 6 -17.60 1.41 2.15
C PHE A 6 -18.49 0.18 1.92
N PRO A 7 -19.31 0.16 0.87
CA PRO A 7 -20.06 -1.04 0.49
C PRO A 7 -19.14 -2.25 0.32
N ALA A 8 -19.59 -3.42 0.82
CA ALA A 8 -18.85 -4.68 0.83
C ALA A 8 -17.59 -4.72 1.73
N ASP A 9 -17.44 -3.76 2.65
CA ASP A 9 -16.44 -3.87 3.72
C ASP A 9 -16.74 -5.10 4.61
N ASP A 10 -15.82 -6.06 4.58
CA ASP A 10 -15.74 -7.20 5.51
C ASP A 10 -14.39 -7.14 6.22
N LEU A 11 -14.26 -6.14 7.11
CA LEU A 11 -12.98 -5.79 7.75
C LEU A 11 -12.78 -6.61 9.03
N ASP A 12 -11.70 -7.39 9.09
CA ASP A 12 -11.26 -8.06 10.31
C ASP A 12 -10.62 -7.03 11.28
N PRO A 13 -11.23 -6.77 12.46
CA PRO A 13 -10.69 -5.80 13.41
C PRO A 13 -9.30 -6.16 13.94
N ALA A 14 -8.96 -7.45 14.02
CA ALA A 14 -7.64 -7.90 14.46
C ALA A 14 -6.54 -7.57 13.44
N ARG A 15 -6.91 -7.35 12.18
CA ARG A 15 -6.01 -7.01 11.06
C ARG A 15 -6.23 -5.61 10.52
N SER A 16 -6.86 -4.75 11.32
CA SER A 16 -7.17 -3.37 11.01
C SER A 16 -6.62 -2.43 12.08
N GLY A 17 -6.36 -1.18 11.71
CA GLY A 17 -5.81 -0.16 12.59
C GLY A 17 -4.41 -0.50 13.14
N GLY A 18 -4.07 0.11 14.26
CA GLY A 18 -2.74 0.05 14.88
C GLY A 18 -2.21 1.46 15.13
N ASP A 19 -1.51 1.65 16.24
CA ASP A 19 -1.05 2.99 16.67
C ASP A 19 0.04 3.56 15.75
N LEU A 20 0.85 2.67 15.15
CA LEU A 20 1.89 2.99 14.19
C LEU A 20 2.11 1.83 13.23
N CYS A 21 2.72 2.11 12.08
CA CYS A 21 3.13 1.08 11.12
C CYS A 21 4.58 1.28 10.68
N VAL A 22 5.23 0.18 10.28
CA VAL A 22 6.53 0.19 9.60
C VAL A 22 6.38 -0.59 8.30
N GLN A 23 6.64 0.06 7.17
CA GLN A 23 6.72 -0.59 5.87
C GLN A 23 8.19 -0.87 5.53
N ALA A 24 8.56 -2.15 5.48
CA ALA A 24 9.89 -2.59 5.06
C ALA A 24 9.83 -3.17 3.65
N CYS A 25 10.45 -2.48 2.69
CA CYS A 25 10.55 -2.92 1.30
C CYS A 25 12.00 -3.27 0.97
N ALA A 26 12.21 -4.47 0.43
CA ALA A 26 13.50 -4.93 -0.07
C ALA A 26 13.26 -5.92 -1.21
N ASP A 27 14.24 -6.06 -2.11
CA ASP A 27 14.20 -7.06 -3.17
C ASP A 27 14.39 -8.49 -2.61
N ASP A 28 15.00 -8.62 -1.42
CA ASP A 28 15.10 -9.86 -0.67
C ASP A 28 14.10 -9.87 0.50
N PRO A 29 13.13 -10.81 0.52
CA PRO A 29 12.14 -10.90 1.60
C PRO A 29 12.77 -11.20 2.97
N GLN A 30 13.92 -11.87 3.03
CA GLN A 30 14.63 -12.12 4.28
C GLN A 30 15.18 -10.83 4.88
N VAL A 31 15.65 -9.89 4.04
CA VAL A 31 16.14 -8.58 4.49
C VAL A 31 14.99 -7.77 5.08
N ALA A 32 13.85 -7.69 4.38
CA ALA A 32 12.66 -6.99 4.88
C ALA A 32 12.16 -7.59 6.20
N PHE A 33 12.07 -8.92 6.28
CA PHE A 33 11.66 -9.62 7.48
C PHE A 33 12.64 -9.39 8.65
N HIS A 34 13.94 -9.45 8.38
CA HIS A 34 14.98 -9.22 9.39
C HIS A 34 14.87 -7.81 9.98
N ALA A 35 14.63 -6.80 9.16
CA ALA A 35 14.46 -5.42 9.62
C ALA A 35 13.27 -5.29 10.61
N VAL A 36 12.09 -5.76 10.21
CA VAL A 36 10.88 -5.70 11.06
C VAL A 36 11.08 -6.49 12.36
N ARG A 37 11.68 -7.68 12.28
CA ARG A 37 11.97 -8.52 13.46
C ARG A 37 12.89 -7.80 14.45
N ASN A 38 13.93 -7.11 13.99
CA ASN A 38 14.84 -6.40 14.89
C ASN A 38 14.20 -5.18 15.52
N LEU A 39 13.37 -4.43 14.79
CA LEU A 39 12.62 -3.30 15.35
C LEU A 39 11.66 -3.76 16.44
N ALA A 40 10.89 -4.84 16.20
CA ALA A 40 10.01 -5.43 17.20
C ALA A 40 10.78 -5.92 18.44
N ARG A 41 11.99 -6.48 18.25
CA ARG A 41 12.85 -6.91 19.36
C ARG A 41 13.34 -5.73 20.19
N ILE A 42 13.78 -4.64 19.56
CA ILE A 42 14.28 -3.44 20.25
C ILE A 42 13.16 -2.76 21.04
N GLY A 43 11.95 -2.70 20.47
CA GLY A 43 10.79 -2.10 21.09
C GLY A 43 10.10 -2.96 22.17
N PHE A 44 10.68 -4.10 22.55
CA PHE A 44 10.07 -5.03 23.51
C PHE A 44 9.78 -4.32 24.84
N GLY A 45 8.55 -4.49 25.35
CA GLY A 45 8.07 -3.83 26.57
C GLY A 45 7.47 -2.45 26.36
N VAL A 46 7.60 -1.87 25.16
CA VAL A 46 6.98 -0.57 24.78
C VAL A 46 5.96 -0.75 23.66
N VAL A 47 6.28 -1.58 22.66
CA VAL A 47 5.39 -1.87 21.54
C VAL A 47 5.16 -3.38 21.40
N SER A 48 4.07 -3.75 20.74
CA SER A 48 3.76 -5.13 20.37
C SER A 48 3.27 -5.20 18.93
N LEU A 49 3.51 -6.33 18.27
CA LEU A 49 3.05 -6.53 16.90
C LEU A 49 1.54 -6.80 16.91
N ARG A 50 0.74 -5.87 16.36
CA ARG A 50 -0.71 -6.04 16.23
C ARG A 50 -1.08 -7.02 15.11
N TRP A 51 -0.56 -6.78 13.91
CA TRP A 51 -0.68 -7.65 12.75
C TRP A 51 0.50 -7.40 11.81
N SER A 52 0.76 -8.33 10.89
CA SER A 52 1.76 -8.19 9.84
C SER A 52 1.25 -8.74 8.52
N GLN A 53 1.78 -8.19 7.42
CA GLN A 53 1.48 -8.65 6.07
C GLN A 53 2.78 -8.72 5.27
N LEU A 54 3.06 -9.90 4.73
CA LEU A 54 4.12 -10.07 3.73
C LEU A 54 3.51 -9.86 2.35
N GLY A 55 4.13 -9.01 1.54
CA GLY A 55 3.85 -8.87 0.11
C GLY A 55 4.85 -9.71 -0.68
N PHE A 56 4.37 -10.44 -1.68
CA PHE A 56 5.24 -11.13 -2.64
C PHE A 56 5.07 -10.45 -4.01
N GLY A 57 6.17 -9.95 -4.57
CA GLY A 57 6.15 -9.20 -5.81
C GLY A 57 5.71 -7.74 -5.66
N ARG A 58 6.09 -6.92 -6.63
CA ARG A 58 5.65 -5.53 -6.76
C ARG A 58 4.41 -5.51 -7.65
N THR A 59 3.36 -4.78 -7.26
CA THR A 59 2.17 -4.55 -8.10
C THR A 59 1.97 -3.06 -8.41
N SER A 60 3.05 -2.27 -8.33
CA SER A 60 3.05 -0.85 -8.67
C SER A 60 4.38 -0.42 -9.28
N SER A 61 4.32 0.58 -10.15
CA SER A 61 5.48 1.24 -10.77
C SER A 61 5.48 2.71 -10.37
N THR A 62 6.58 3.16 -9.78
CA THR A 62 6.82 4.54 -9.33
C THR A 62 8.02 5.18 -10.05
N SER A 63 8.55 4.52 -11.09
CA SER A 63 9.61 5.08 -11.94
C SER A 63 9.37 4.70 -13.39
N THR A 64 9.74 5.60 -14.28
CA THR A 64 9.68 5.39 -15.74
C THR A 64 10.63 4.30 -16.25
N SER A 65 11.68 3.97 -15.48
CA SER A 65 12.66 2.94 -15.81
C SER A 65 12.16 1.51 -15.59
N GLN A 66 11.01 1.35 -14.95
CA GLN A 66 10.49 0.05 -14.52
C GLN A 66 9.31 -0.38 -15.38
N ALA A 67 9.39 -1.61 -15.92
CA ALA A 67 8.25 -2.22 -16.58
C ALA A 67 7.08 -2.36 -15.60
N THR A 68 5.86 -2.08 -16.06
CA THR A 68 4.67 -2.23 -15.22
C THR A 68 4.50 -3.70 -14.83
N PRO A 69 4.51 -4.04 -13.53
CA PRO A 69 4.28 -5.41 -13.09
C PRO A 69 2.84 -5.84 -13.31
N ARG A 70 2.54 -7.13 -13.09
CA ARG A 70 1.18 -7.65 -13.12
C ARG A 70 0.70 -8.01 -11.72
N ASN A 71 -0.58 -7.79 -11.44
CA ASN A 71 -1.24 -8.28 -10.24
C ASN A 71 -1.68 -9.75 -10.40
N LEU A 72 -2.33 -10.31 -9.38
CA LEU A 72 -2.76 -11.73 -9.37
C LEU A 72 -3.91 -12.03 -10.33
N PHE A 73 -4.65 -11.02 -10.82
CA PHE A 73 -5.60 -11.18 -11.92
C PHE A 73 -4.91 -11.19 -13.29
N GLY A 74 -3.60 -11.01 -13.34
CA GLY A 74 -2.80 -11.06 -14.56
C GLY A 74 -2.77 -9.74 -15.32
N PHE A 75 -3.39 -8.66 -14.85
CA PHE A 75 -3.38 -7.35 -15.50
C PHE A 75 -2.19 -6.50 -15.06
N LYS A 76 -1.72 -5.61 -15.95
CA LYS A 76 -0.69 -4.63 -15.62
C LYS A 76 -1.21 -3.69 -14.54
N ASP A 77 -0.41 -3.46 -13.51
CA ASP A 77 -0.81 -2.65 -12.36
C ASP A 77 0.24 -1.58 -12.03
N GLY A 78 -0.20 -0.32 -11.98
CA GLY A 78 0.66 0.87 -11.83
C GLY A 78 1.06 1.58 -13.13
N THR A 79 0.31 1.41 -14.23
CA THR A 79 0.55 2.13 -15.50
C THR A 79 0.36 3.64 -15.34
N ALA A 80 -0.82 4.09 -14.90
CA ALA A 80 -1.16 5.50 -14.67
C ALA A 80 -0.97 5.89 -13.19
N ASN A 81 0.25 5.71 -12.67
CA ASN A 81 0.61 6.07 -11.30
C ASN A 81 1.59 7.25 -11.32
N ILE A 82 1.56 8.10 -10.29
CA ILE A 82 2.51 9.22 -10.15
C ILE A 82 3.92 8.64 -10.07
N LYS A 83 4.81 9.17 -10.92
CA LYS A 83 6.19 8.72 -11.01
C LYS A 83 7.10 9.62 -10.16
N ALA A 84 8.18 9.04 -9.65
CA ALA A 84 9.16 9.76 -8.83
C ALA A 84 9.79 10.95 -9.59
N GLU A 85 9.82 10.86 -10.92
CA GLU A 85 10.34 11.89 -11.81
C GLU A 85 9.35 13.06 -12.00
N GLU A 86 8.07 12.92 -11.61
CA GLU A 86 7.01 13.93 -11.73
C GLU A 86 6.91 14.78 -10.46
N VAL A 87 7.94 15.60 -10.20
CA VAL A 87 8.10 16.34 -8.93
C VAL A 87 6.90 17.26 -8.64
N GLU A 88 6.37 17.96 -9.65
CA GLU A 88 5.22 18.86 -9.47
C GLU A 88 3.94 18.11 -9.07
N GLU A 89 3.73 16.92 -9.63
CA GLU A 89 2.60 16.04 -9.29
C GLU A 89 2.75 15.49 -7.86
N LEU A 90 3.98 15.11 -7.46
CA LEU A 90 4.26 14.67 -6.09
C LEU A 90 3.99 15.78 -5.06
N ASP A 91 4.47 17.00 -5.31
CA ASP A 91 4.26 18.15 -4.42
C ASP A 91 2.77 18.49 -4.28
N THR A 92 2.00 18.29 -5.34
CA THR A 92 0.55 18.57 -5.36
C THR A 92 -0.28 17.46 -4.72
N HIS A 93 0.07 16.20 -4.96
CA HIS A 93 -0.81 15.06 -4.66
C HIS A 93 -0.32 14.11 -3.57
N VAL A 94 0.95 14.18 -3.16
CA VAL A 94 1.54 13.24 -2.20
C VAL A 94 2.01 13.92 -0.92
N TRP A 95 2.71 15.06 -1.04
CA TRP A 95 3.34 15.71 0.10
C TRP A 95 2.46 16.76 0.74
N VAL A 96 2.41 16.76 2.08
CA VAL A 96 1.77 17.83 2.85
C VAL A 96 2.63 19.08 2.81
N GLN A 97 2.06 20.21 2.38
CA GLN A 97 2.77 21.48 2.28
C GLN A 97 2.73 22.24 3.61
N PRO A 98 3.73 23.10 3.90
CA PRO A 98 3.68 23.98 5.06
C PRO A 98 2.44 24.87 5.03
N GLY A 99 1.66 24.84 6.11
CA GLY A 99 0.44 25.64 6.25
C GLY A 99 -0.85 24.97 5.75
N ASP A 100 -0.79 23.75 5.21
CA ASP A 100 -1.99 22.99 4.81
C ASP A 100 -2.90 22.66 6.00
N ASP A 101 -2.31 22.36 7.16
CA ASP A 101 -3.03 22.12 8.41
C ASP A 101 -2.31 22.79 9.59
N PRO A 102 -2.86 23.90 10.13
CA PRO A 102 -2.32 24.57 11.31
C PRO A 102 -2.22 23.68 12.56
N GLY A 103 -3.02 22.61 12.65
CA GLY A 103 -2.99 21.64 13.74
C GLY A 103 -1.96 20.51 13.56
N ALA A 104 -1.36 20.41 12.38
CA ALA A 104 -0.44 19.34 12.02
C ALA A 104 0.82 19.86 11.30
N GLU A 105 1.34 21.03 11.68
CA GLU A 105 2.58 21.60 11.11
C GLU A 105 3.76 20.62 11.14
N TRP A 106 3.81 19.74 12.13
CA TRP A 106 4.83 18.68 12.26
C TRP A 106 4.82 17.64 11.11
N LEU A 107 3.73 17.58 10.35
CA LEU A 107 3.55 16.67 9.21
C LEU A 107 3.98 17.30 7.88
N ALA A 108 4.41 18.55 7.84
CA ALA A 108 4.93 19.17 6.62
C ALA A 108 6.09 18.35 6.03
N GLY A 109 6.01 18.03 4.73
CA GLY A 109 6.92 17.10 4.04
C GLY A 109 6.62 15.61 4.26
N GLY A 110 5.60 15.28 5.08
CA GLY A 110 5.05 13.94 5.25
C GLY A 110 3.95 13.62 4.24
N SER A 111 3.30 12.48 4.43
CA SER A 111 2.16 12.02 3.62
C SER A 111 1.22 11.15 4.47
N TYR A 112 0.04 10.86 3.94
CA TYR A 112 -0.95 9.99 4.57
C TYR A 112 -0.96 8.62 3.88
N LEU A 113 -0.93 7.56 4.68
CA LEU A 113 -0.98 6.18 4.18
C LEU A 113 -2.35 5.54 4.43
N VAL A 114 -2.92 4.95 3.38
CA VAL A 114 -4.09 4.07 3.49
C VAL A 114 -3.66 2.64 3.14
N ALA A 115 -3.90 1.69 4.05
CA ALA A 115 -3.65 0.27 3.83
C ALA A 115 -4.97 -0.51 3.73
N ARG A 116 -5.17 -1.26 2.64
CA ARG A 116 -6.34 -2.13 2.44
C ARG A 116 -5.87 -3.53 2.08
N ARG A 117 -6.27 -4.52 2.86
CA ARG A 117 -6.06 -5.94 2.52
C ARG A 117 -7.25 -6.45 1.73
N ILE A 118 -7.09 -6.56 0.42
CA ILE A 118 -8.17 -6.92 -0.51
C ILE A 118 -7.99 -8.38 -0.90
N ASN A 119 -9.00 -9.21 -0.59
CA ASN A 119 -9.01 -10.60 -1.02
C ASN A 119 -9.52 -10.69 -2.46
N MET A 120 -8.88 -11.51 -3.29
CA MET A 120 -9.28 -11.75 -4.67
C MET A 120 -9.93 -13.13 -4.75
N HIS A 121 -11.13 -13.21 -5.34
CA HIS A 121 -11.81 -14.48 -5.59
C HIS A 121 -11.30 -15.12 -6.89
N ILE A 122 -10.07 -15.63 -6.84
CA ILE A 122 -9.32 -16.11 -8.02
C ILE A 122 -10.07 -17.22 -8.76
N GLU A 123 -10.72 -18.16 -8.06
CA GLU A 123 -11.43 -19.27 -8.69
C GLU A 123 -12.66 -18.81 -9.50
N THR A 124 -13.27 -17.69 -9.09
CA THR A 124 -14.37 -17.08 -9.86
C THR A 124 -13.80 -16.33 -11.05
N TRP A 125 -12.73 -15.56 -10.84
CA TRP A 125 -12.05 -14.80 -11.87
C TRP A 125 -11.53 -15.67 -13.03
N ASP A 126 -10.91 -16.81 -12.70
CA ASP A 126 -10.30 -17.72 -13.67
C ASP A 126 -11.34 -18.42 -14.58
N ARG A 127 -12.63 -18.34 -14.23
CA ARG A 127 -13.75 -18.87 -15.04
C ARG A 127 -14.43 -17.82 -15.91
N THR A 128 -14.13 -16.54 -15.69
CA THR A 128 -14.63 -15.42 -16.48
C THR A 128 -13.95 -15.42 -17.84
N SER A 129 -14.68 -15.08 -18.91
CA SER A 129 -14.08 -15.01 -20.24
C SER A 129 -13.08 -13.85 -20.33
N LEU A 130 -12.06 -13.97 -21.21
CA LEU A 130 -11.08 -12.90 -21.38
C LEU A 130 -11.74 -11.55 -21.73
N ALA A 131 -12.75 -11.57 -22.60
CA ALA A 131 -13.47 -10.36 -23.00
C ALA A 131 -14.16 -9.68 -21.81
N GLU A 132 -14.73 -10.46 -20.89
CA GLU A 132 -15.31 -9.93 -19.65
C GLU A 132 -14.22 -9.42 -18.69
N GLN A 133 -13.09 -10.12 -18.57
CA GLN A 133 -11.96 -9.66 -17.76
C GLN A 133 -11.42 -8.31 -18.26
N GLU A 134 -11.23 -8.16 -19.57
CA GLU A 134 -10.83 -6.90 -20.22
C GLU A 134 -11.89 -5.81 -20.04
N THR A 135 -13.19 -6.16 -20.14
CA THR A 135 -14.28 -5.20 -19.91
C THR A 135 -14.33 -4.69 -18.46
N ILE A 136 -14.02 -5.56 -17.48
CA ILE A 136 -13.99 -5.21 -16.06
C ILE A 136 -12.86 -4.22 -15.75
N VAL A 137 -11.68 -4.43 -16.36
CA VAL A 137 -10.51 -3.57 -16.12
C VAL A 137 -10.55 -2.30 -16.94
N GLY A 138 -11.05 -2.37 -18.18
CA GLY A 138 -11.01 -1.30 -19.18
C GLY A 138 -9.74 -1.31 -20.03
#